data_AF-P40755-F1
#
_entry.id   AF-P40755-F1
#
_cell.length_a   1.000
_cell.length_b   1.000
_cell.length_c   1.000
_cell.angle_alpha   90.00
_cell.angle_beta   90.00
_cell.angle_gamma   90.00
#
_symmetry.space_group_name_H-M   'P 1'
#
loop_
_entity.id
_entity.type
_entity.pdbx_description
1 polymer ?
#
loop_
_entity_poly.entity_id
_entity_poly.type
_entity_poly.pdbx_seq_one_letter_code
_entity_poly.pdbx_strand_id
1 'polypeptide(L)' 'TIINVKCTSPKQCLPPCKAQFGQSAGAKCMNGKCKCYPH' A
#
# COMPACT_ATOMS: atom_id res chain seq x y z
N THR A 1 -1.62 -6.14 -5.16
CA THR A 1 -3.05 -5.80 -5.06
C THR A 1 -3.24 -4.29 -4.96
N ILE A 2 -4.13 -3.69 -5.76
CA ILE A 2 -4.51 -2.28 -5.57
C ILE A 2 -5.61 -2.21 -4.52
N ILE A 3 -5.44 -1.35 -3.52
CA ILE A 3 -6.42 -1.08 -2.47
C ILE A 3 -6.98 0.33 -2.67
N ASN A 4 -8.26 0.54 -2.35
CA ASN A 4 -8.93 1.82 -2.54
C ASN A 4 -8.60 2.85 -1.44
N VAL A 5 -7.32 2.94 -1.08
CA VAL A 5 -6.80 3.94 -0.17
C VAL A 5 -6.20 5.06 -1.00
N LYS A 6 -6.72 6.28 -0.81
CA LYS A 6 -6.13 7.46 -1.45
C LYS A 6 -4.76 7.71 -0.87
N CYS A 7 -3.81 8.03 -1.73
CA CYS A 7 -2.46 8.35 -1.32
C CYS A 7 -1.87 9.47 -2.15
N THR A 8 -0.97 10.21 -1.54
CA THR A 8 -0.04 11.13 -2.23
C THR A 8 1.39 10.63 -2.13
N SER A 9 1.66 9.61 -1.32
CA SER A 9 2.99 9.05 -1.11
C SER A 9 2.93 7.57 -0.75
N PRO A 10 3.94 6.76 -1.14
CA PRO A 10 4.01 5.32 -0.82
C PRO A 10 3.91 5.04 0.69
N LYS A 11 4.45 5.93 1.52
CA LYS A 11 4.46 5.79 2.99
C LYS A 11 3.05 5.75 3.59
N GLN A 12 2.07 6.43 2.99
CA GLN A 12 0.66 6.39 3.44
C GLN A 12 0.01 5.02 3.16
N CYS A 13 0.55 4.27 2.20
CA CYS A 13 0.08 2.93 1.86
C CYS A 13 0.72 1.83 2.71
N LEU A 14 1.88 2.09 3.32
CA LEU A 14 2.56 1.08 4.14
C LEU A 14 1.68 0.57 5.30
N PRO A 15 1.04 1.41 6.13
CA PRO A 15 0.17 0.92 7.21
C PRO A 15 -0.95 -0.01 6.73
N PRO A 16 -1.80 0.37 5.75
CA PRO A 16 -2.88 -0.51 5.29
C PRO A 16 -2.35 -1.75 4.56
N CYS A 17 -1.28 -1.63 3.78
CA CYS A 17 -0.67 -2.80 3.14
C CYS A 17 -0.08 -3.78 4.17
N LYS A 18 0.58 -3.28 5.22
CA LYS A 18 1.12 -4.11 6.30
C LYS A 18 0.03 -4.77 7.13
N ALA A 19 -1.10 -4.10 7.33
CA ALA A 19 -2.24 -4.69 8.02
C ALA A 19 -2.86 -5.86 7.24
N GLN A 20 -2.82 -5.83 5.90
CA GLN A 20 -3.36 -6.91 5.06
C GLN A 20 -2.36 -8.03 4.75
N PHE A 21 -1.11 -7.69 4.46
CA PHE A 21 -0.11 -8.65 3.94
C PHE A 21 1.05 -8.91 4.91
N GLY A 22 1.03 -8.32 6.11
CA GLY A 22 2.09 -8.48 7.11
C GLY A 22 3.21 -7.45 6.99
N GLN A 23 4.16 -7.47 7.92
CA GLN A 23 5.18 -6.42 8.04
C GLN A 23 6.11 -6.29 6.83
N SER A 24 6.30 -7.37 6.08
CA SER A 24 7.12 -7.43 4.86
C SER A 24 6.40 -6.90 3.62
N ALA A 25 5.15 -6.46 3.75
CA ALA A 25 4.38 -5.93 2.64
C ALA A 25 5.03 -4.68 2.05
N GLY A 26 5.33 -4.74 0.75
CA GLY A 26 5.67 -3.56 -0.03
C GLY A 26 4.42 -2.71 -0.29
N ALA A 27 4.60 -1.40 -0.43
CA ALA A 27 3.52 -0.49 -0.79
C ALA A 27 4.02 0.61 -1.73
N LYS A 28 3.24 0.92 -2.77
CA LYS A 28 3.49 2.02 -3.70
C LYS A 28 2.23 2.84 -3.89
N CYS A 29 2.36 4.15 -4.01
CA CYS A 29 1.26 5.00 -4.43
C CYS A 29 1.28 5.12 -5.95
N MET A 30 0.17 4.80 -6.61
CA MET A 30 0.05 4.77 -8.06
C MET A 30 -1.29 5.38 -8.47
N ASN A 31 -1.25 6.48 -9.23
CA ASN A 31 -2.43 7.22 -9.67
C ASN A 31 -3.40 7.60 -8.51
N GLY A 32 -2.82 8.06 -7.41
CA GLY A 32 -3.58 8.44 -6.21
C GLY A 32 -4.15 7.27 -5.40
N LYS A 33 -3.85 6.02 -5.76
CA LYS A 33 -4.29 4.81 -5.06
C LYS A 33 -3.13 3.96 -4.57
N CYS A 34 -3.32 3.30 -3.44
CA CYS A 34 -2.31 2.42 -2.89
C CYS A 34 -2.27 1.07 -3.61
N LYS A 35 -1.08 0.66 -4.04
CA LYS A 35 -0.78 -0.67 -4.58
C LYS A 35 0.15 -1.39 -3.61
N CYS A 36 -0.38 -2.43 -2.98
CA CYS A 36 0.36 -3.32 -2.08
C CYS A 36 1.01 -4.46 -2.85
N TYR A 37 2.17 -4.90 -2.37
CA TYR A 37 2.91 -6.06 -2.86
C TYR A 37 3.09 -7.02 -1.67
N PRO A 38 2.33 -8.13 -1.61
CA PRO A 38 2.68 -9.22 -0.70
C PRO A 38 4.06 -9.73 -1.09
N HIS A 39 4.89 -9.99 -0.09
CA HIS A 39 6.24 -10.48 -0.26
C HIS A 39 6.40 -11.86 0.36
#